data_AF-E9I4B4-F1
#
_entry.id   AF-E9I4B4-F1
#
_cell.length_a   1.000
_cell.length_b   1.000
_cell.length_c   1.000
_cell.angle_alpha   90.00
_cell.angle_beta   90.00
_cell.angle_gamma   90.00
#
_symmetry.space_group_name_H-M   'P 1'
#
loop_
_entity.id
_entity.type
_entity.pdbx_description
1 polymer ?
#
loop_
_entity_poly.entity_id
_entity_poly.type
_entity_poly.pdbx_seq_one_letter_code
_entity_poly.pdbx_strand_id
1 'polypeptide(L)'
;MLPLNHRLFKRKKHPTGLCSNCDAEEKENVEHVLLACPAYSKEREEMVYVVSENTPTLQELLNFNDEVTLKAVLDFFNAIGIKARLGF
;
A
#
# COMPACT_ATOMS: atom_id res chain seq x y z
N MET A 1 -8.84 8.51 3.81
CA MET A 1 -8.12 7.57 4.71
C MET A 1 -8.14 6.19 4.04
N LEU A 2 -7.00 5.47 3.94
CA LEU A 2 -6.93 4.19 3.21
C LEU A 2 -7.57 3.03 4.01
N PRO A 3 -8.47 2.22 3.41
CA PRO A 3 -9.15 1.10 4.06
C PRO A 3 -8.29 -0.17 4.12
N LEU A 4 -7.11 -0.08 4.73
CA LEU A 4 -6.20 -1.21 4.94
C LEU A 4 -6.76 -2.18 5.99
N ASN A 5 -6.68 -3.50 5.77
CA ASN A 5 -7.28 -4.48 6.69
C ASN A 5 -6.82 -4.30 8.14
N HIS A 6 -5.54 -3.98 8.40
CA HIS A 6 -5.06 -3.76 9.77
C HIS A 6 -5.73 -2.57 10.46
N ARG A 7 -6.03 -1.49 9.70
CA ARG A 7 -6.80 -0.34 10.22
C ARG A 7 -8.27 -0.72 10.43
N LEU A 8 -8.86 -1.47 9.51
CA LEU A 8 -10.24 -1.94 9.65
C LEU A 8 -10.40 -2.86 10.86
N PHE A 9 -9.43 -3.73 11.14
CA PHE A 9 -9.40 -4.56 12.34
C PHE A 9 -9.38 -3.73 13.63
N LYS A 10 -8.52 -2.70 13.71
CA LYS A 10 -8.52 -1.76 14.86
C LYS A 10 -9.89 -1.07 15.05
N ARG A 11 -10.67 -0.92 13.98
CA ARG A 11 -12.03 -0.36 14.00
C ARG A 11 -13.14 -1.42 14.12
N LYS A 12 -12.78 -2.69 14.34
CA LYS A 12 -13.71 -3.84 14.40
C LYS A 12 -14.54 -4.03 13.12
N LYS A 13 -13.97 -3.66 11.96
CA LYS A 13 -14.58 -3.76 10.63
C LYS A 13 -13.95 -4.82 9.73
N HIS A 14 -12.92 -5.51 10.22
CA HIS A 14 -12.29 -6.64 9.55
C HIS A 14 -11.91 -7.68 10.62
N PRO A 15 -12.07 -8.99 10.39
CA PRO A 15 -11.92 -10.02 11.41
C PRO A 15 -10.51 -10.17 11.98
N THR A 16 -9.47 -10.09 11.13
CA THR A 16 -8.08 -10.40 11.53
C THR A 16 -7.10 -9.24 11.32
N GLY A 17 -7.33 -8.44 10.29
CA GLY A 17 -6.46 -7.34 9.88
C GLY A 17 -5.27 -7.78 9.03
N LEU A 18 -5.29 -9.04 8.61
CA LEU A 18 -4.27 -9.69 7.80
C LEU A 18 -4.52 -9.42 6.31
N CYS A 19 -3.46 -9.51 5.51
CA CYS A 19 -3.56 -9.37 4.06
C CYS A 19 -4.15 -10.64 3.44
N SER A 20 -5.22 -10.47 2.65
CA SER A 20 -5.86 -11.58 1.96
C SER A 20 -5.00 -12.21 0.86
N ASN A 21 -3.96 -11.51 0.41
CA ASN A 21 -3.11 -11.92 -0.70
C ASN A 21 -1.78 -12.55 -0.26
N CYS A 22 -1.51 -12.60 1.05
CA CYS A 22 -0.27 -13.13 1.62
C CYS A 22 -0.57 -14.29 2.56
N ASP A 23 -1.53 -15.13 2.18
CA ASP A 23 -2.04 -16.26 2.97
C ASP A 23 -2.42 -15.89 4.42
N ALA A 24 -2.79 -14.62 4.63
CA ALA A 24 -3.07 -14.04 5.94
C ALA A 24 -1.91 -14.12 6.95
N GLU A 25 -0.65 -14.25 6.52
CA GLU A 25 0.50 -14.31 7.44
C GLU A 25 0.91 -12.91 7.96
N GLU A 26 0.74 -11.89 7.13
CA GLU A 26 1.14 -10.52 7.45
C GLU A 26 -0.06 -9.57 7.62
N LYS A 27 0.12 -8.54 8.46
CA LYS A 27 -0.87 -7.46 8.63
C LYS A 27 -0.89 -6.59 7.38
N GLU A 28 -2.08 -6.35 6.81
CA GLU A 28 -2.21 -5.41 5.70
C GLU A 28 -2.15 -3.97 6.23
N ASN A 29 -0.96 -3.37 6.19
CA ASN A 29 -0.70 -1.98 6.54
C ASN A 29 0.03 -1.26 5.38
N VAL A 30 0.32 0.04 5.54
CA VAL A 30 0.94 0.84 4.46
C VAL A 30 2.30 0.26 4.05
N GLU A 31 3.14 -0.08 5.03
CA GLU A 31 4.47 -0.64 4.81
C GLU A 31 4.41 -1.97 4.06
N HIS A 32 3.56 -2.89 4.52
CA HIS A 32 3.35 -4.17 3.86
C HIS A 32 2.92 -4.00 2.41
N VAL A 33 1.92 -3.14 2.15
CA VAL A 33 1.42 -2.92 0.79
C VAL A 33 2.47 -2.26 -0.11
N LEU A 34 3.19 -1.25 0.41
CA LEU A 34 4.18 -0.48 -0.35
C LEU A 34 5.52 -1.20 -0.53
N LEU A 35 5.84 -2.24 0.26
CA LEU A 35 7.17 -2.85 0.21
C LEU A 35 7.20 -4.37 0.10
N ALA A 36 6.24 -5.07 0.71
CA ALA A 36 6.38 -6.51 0.95
C ALA A 36 5.35 -7.37 0.20
N CYS A 37 4.11 -6.89 0.03
CA CYS A 37 2.99 -7.70 -0.45
C CYS A 37 3.28 -8.28 -1.85
N PRO A 38 3.52 -9.59 -2.03
CA PRO A 38 3.91 -10.16 -3.33
C PRO A 38 2.86 -9.90 -4.42
N ALA A 39 1.57 -9.81 -4.07
CA ALA A 39 0.50 -9.56 -5.03
C ALA A 39 0.53 -8.18 -5.70
N TYR A 40 1.28 -7.22 -5.16
CA TYR A 40 1.42 -5.88 -5.74
C TYR A 40 2.85 -5.61 -6.26
N SER A 41 3.64 -6.65 -6.51
CA SER A 41 5.03 -6.48 -6.95
C SER A 41 5.12 -5.68 -8.25
N LYS A 42 4.23 -5.97 -9.21
CA LYS A 42 4.21 -5.30 -10.51
C LYS A 42 3.85 -3.82 -10.38
N GLU A 43 2.77 -3.49 -9.68
CA GLU A 43 2.35 -2.10 -9.47
C GLU A 43 3.39 -1.31 -8.66
N ARG A 44 4.11 -1.98 -7.75
CA ARG A 44 5.25 -1.37 -7.04
C ARG A 44 6.42 -1.09 -7.97
N GLU A 45 6.78 -2.00 -8.87
CA GLU A 45 7.85 -1.78 -9.85
C GLU A 45 7.52 -0.57 -10.74
N GLU A 46 6.27 -0.46 -11.20
CA GLU A 46 5.79 0.69 -11.96
C GLU A 46 5.87 1.99 -11.16
N MET A 47 5.46 1.96 -9.88
CA MET A 47 5.60 3.10 -8.98
C MET A 47 7.07 3.50 -8.80
N VAL A 48 7.96 2.56 -8.48
CA VAL A 48 9.39 2.80 -8.26
C VAL A 48 10.07 3.38 -9.51
N TYR A 49 9.69 2.88 -10.70
CA TYR A 49 10.16 3.42 -11.96
C TYR A 49 9.81 4.91 -12.12
N VAL A 50 8.62 5.32 -11.69
CA VAL A 50 8.18 6.73 -11.72
C VAL A 50 8.94 7.60 -10.73
N VAL A 51 9.35 7.07 -9.56
CA VAL A 51 10.09 7.85 -8.55
C VAL A 51 11.59 8.00 -8.89
N SER A 52 12.15 7.06 -9.66
CA SER A 52 13.47 7.11 -10.32
C SER A 52 14.77 7.07 -9.47
N GLU A 53 15.78 6.45 -10.09
CA GLU A 53 17.19 6.16 -9.77
C GLU A 53 17.58 5.29 -8.57
N ASN A 54 16.93 5.37 -7.41
CA ASN A 54 17.28 4.51 -6.27
C ASN A 54 16.02 3.95 -5.67
N THR A 55 15.98 2.63 -5.41
CA THR A 55 14.90 1.94 -4.71
C THR A 55 14.50 2.77 -3.49
N PRO A 56 13.37 3.51 -3.53
CA PRO A 56 13.10 4.49 -2.50
C PRO A 56 12.85 3.74 -1.20
N THR A 57 13.52 4.18 -0.14
CA THR A 57 13.33 3.67 1.22
C THR A 57 11.88 3.92 1.66
N LEU A 58 11.41 3.11 2.63
CA LEU A 58 10.10 3.33 3.24
C LEU A 58 9.91 4.78 3.68
N GLN A 59 10.96 5.39 4.25
CA GLN A 59 10.95 6.77 4.69
C GLN A 59 10.79 7.76 3.53
N GLU A 60 11.41 7.52 2.38
CA GLU A 60 11.22 8.38 1.20
C GLU A 60 9.79 8.29 0.67
N LEU A 61 9.24 7.08 0.55
CA LEU A 61 7.85 6.87 0.13
C LEU A 61 6.83 7.42 1.15
N LEU A 62 7.15 7.37 2.44
CA LEU A 62 6.28 7.84 3.52
C LEU A 62 6.45 9.33 3.86
N ASN A 63 7.55 9.97 3.44
CA ASN A 63 7.80 11.36 3.75
C ASN A 63 6.90 12.29 2.93
N PHE A 64 6.42 11.87 1.76
CA PHE A 64 5.50 12.65 0.89
C PHE A 64 5.94 14.10 0.61
N ASN A 65 7.22 14.42 0.85
CA ASN A 65 7.75 15.78 0.75
C ASN A 65 7.99 16.20 -0.70
N ASP A 66 7.99 15.23 -1.60
CA ASP A 66 8.14 15.41 -3.04
C ASP A 66 6.80 15.12 -3.75
N GLU A 67 6.37 16.04 -4.62
CA GLU A 67 5.09 15.93 -5.32
C GLU A 67 5.03 14.72 -6.25
N VAL A 68 6.17 14.34 -6.87
CA VAL A 68 6.27 13.19 -7.76
C VAL A 68 6.04 11.90 -6.96
N THR A 69 6.70 11.77 -5.82
CA THR A 69 6.57 10.65 -4.89
C THR A 69 5.15 10.52 -4.36
N LEU A 70 4.55 11.63 -3.91
CA LEU A 70 3.17 11.65 -3.45
C LEU A 70 2.20 11.19 -4.54
N LYS A 71 2.36 11.71 -5.76
CA LYS A 71 1.53 11.32 -6.90
C LYS A 71 1.70 9.84 -7.23
N ALA A 72 2.93 9.34 -7.29
CA ALA A 72 3.23 7.94 -7.59
C ALA A 72 2.60 6.98 -6.56
N VAL A 73 2.71 7.29 -5.26
CA VAL A 73 2.09 6.49 -4.20
C VAL A 73 0.55 6.53 -4.27
N LEU A 74 -0.05 7.68 -4.61
CA LEU A 74 -1.49 7.79 -4.79
C LEU A 74 -1.99 7.00 -6.01
N ASP A 75 -1.25 7.02 -7.11
CA ASP A 75 -1.54 6.28 -8.33
C ASP A 75 -1.41 4.77 -8.08
N PHE A 76 -0.38 4.34 -7.35
CA PHE A 76 -0.22 2.97 -6.88
C PHE A 76 -1.43 2.51 -6.05
N PHE A 77 -1.88 3.29 -5.05
CA PHE A 77 -3.06 2.94 -4.26
C PHE A 77 -4.37 2.88 -5.07
N ASN A 78 -4.46 3.65 -6.16
CA ASN A 78 -5.57 3.56 -7.09
C ASN A 78 -5.49 2.25 -7.91
N ALA A 79 -4.32 1.92 -8.43
CA ALA A 79 -4.09 0.74 -9.27
C ALA A 79 -4.44 -0.56 -8.55
N ILE A 80 -4.02 -0.71 -7.28
CA ILE A 80 -4.32 -1.91 -6.48
C ILE A 80 -5.74 -1.94 -5.89
N GLY A 81 -6.58 -0.96 -6.25
CA GLY A 81 -7.99 -0.91 -5.86
C GLY A 81 -8.23 -0.70 -4.36
N ILE A 82 -7.23 -0.30 -3.56
CA ILE A 82 -7.39 -0.12 -2.12
C ILE A 82 -8.47 0.91 -1.81
N LYS A 83 -8.59 2.00 -2.58
CA LYS A 83 -9.64 3.01 -2.33
C LYS A 83 -11.06 2.49 -2.56
N ALA A 84 -11.24 1.47 -3.41
CA ALA A 84 -12.55 0.88 -3.71
C ALA A 84 -13.06 -0.08 -2.61
N ARG A 85 -12.19 -0.51 -1.69
CA ARG A 85 -12.55 -1.42 -0.58
C ARG A 85 -13.47 -0.80 0.49
N LEU A 86 -13.83 0.48 0.34
CA LEU A 86 -14.83 1.16 1.16
C LEU A 86 -16.28 0.83 0.76
N GLY A 87 -16.50 0.00 -0.26
CA GLY A 87 -17.83 -0.45 -0.71
C GLY A 87 -18.48 -1.57 0.12
N PHE A 88 -18.37 -1.52 1.45
CA PHE A 88 -19.23 -2.26 2.38
C PHE A 88 -20.24 -1.31 3.02
#